data_AF-A0A4S8MXZ7-F1
#
_entry.id   AF-A0A4S8MXZ7-F1
#
_cell.length_a   1.000
_cell.length_b   1.000
_cell.length_c   1.000
_cell.angle_alpha   90.00
_cell.angle_beta   90.00
_cell.angle_gamma   90.00
#
_symmetry.space_group_name_H-M   'P 1'
#
loop_
_entity.id
_entity.type
_entity.pdbx_description
1 polymer ?
#
loop_
_entity_poly.entity_id
_entity_poly.type
_entity_poly.pdbx_seq_one_letter_code
_entity_poly.pdbx_strand_id
1 'polypeptide(L)'
;MASRRAESVSLSSIDISDRDRDATLRVRRRKASSSSASAEDEDSKPERDDARHSNAQNVPLKSTLRPPKLAPSAWQLYFTDWIQRQQSMNTRKLNVAQAAKEAGQEYASLSAEEKEPYKRRSQQMKEAREREHAAYMRTLTPDDIKRENIFRTAQRKAGKSRKSNIKDPNAPKKPLSAYFMFLQRIRSDPGLVREVFGDETETTKQSVLAAARWRAMTDEERKPFLAQAEQEKMEYETARRLYEEGTTGYGTSISFSILPGGSPISNYVPIVKSESLSASASESESDGYQKSR
;
A
#
# COMPACT_ATOMS: atom_id res chain seq x y z
N MET A 1 19.62 -95.00 -3.61
CA MET A 1 19.43 -93.91 -2.63
C MET A 1 18.92 -92.70 -3.41
N ALA A 2 17.62 -92.54 -3.67
CA ALA A 2 16.58 -92.06 -2.73
C ALA A 2 17.06 -90.79 -2.00
N SER A 3 16.40 -89.64 -2.01
CA SER A 3 14.98 -89.31 -2.18
C SER A 3 14.89 -87.77 -2.40
N ARG A 4 14.15 -87.27 -3.41
CA ARG A 4 12.85 -86.55 -3.33
C ARG A 4 12.92 -85.22 -2.54
N ARG A 5 12.37 -84.05 -2.89
CA ARG A 5 11.18 -83.62 -3.68
C ARG A 5 11.04 -82.10 -3.36
N ALA A 6 10.98 -81.16 -4.30
CA ALA A 6 9.85 -80.68 -5.10
C ALA A 6 8.60 -80.23 -4.31
N GLU A 7 8.29 -78.93 -4.37
CA GLU A 7 6.93 -78.36 -4.48
C GLU A 7 7.07 -76.87 -4.90
N SER A 8 6.72 -76.47 -6.14
CA SER A 8 5.37 -76.11 -6.64
C SER A 8 5.15 -74.57 -6.49
N VAL A 9 4.64 -73.72 -7.40
CA VAL A 9 3.93 -73.84 -8.68
C VAL A 9 4.05 -72.49 -9.44
N SER A 10 4.18 -72.59 -10.77
CA SER A 10 3.79 -71.68 -11.87
C SER A 10 3.97 -70.16 -11.79
N LEU A 11 4.85 -69.66 -12.67
CA LEU A 11 4.57 -68.46 -13.47
C LEU A 11 4.95 -68.73 -14.93
N SER A 12 3.96 -69.08 -15.74
CA SER A 12 4.01 -68.97 -17.21
C SER A 12 3.92 -67.48 -17.56
N SER A 13 5.01 -66.91 -18.08
CA SER A 13 5.16 -66.58 -19.50
C SER A 13 4.08 -65.62 -20.00
N ILE A 14 4.44 -64.35 -20.18
CA ILE A 14 4.62 -63.80 -21.52
C ILE A 14 5.43 -62.50 -21.43
N ASP A 15 6.45 -62.53 -22.25
CA ASP A 15 7.52 -61.60 -22.48
C ASP A 15 7.06 -60.49 -23.45
N ILE A 16 7.77 -59.34 -23.38
CA ILE A 16 8.17 -58.51 -24.53
C ILE A 16 7.02 -57.82 -25.31
N SER A 17 6.97 -56.50 -25.50
CA SER A 17 7.95 -55.43 -25.29
C SER A 17 7.37 -54.12 -25.81
N ASP A 18 7.74 -53.03 -25.14
CA ASP A 18 8.20 -51.78 -25.77
C ASP A 18 7.17 -50.95 -26.56
N ARG A 19 6.62 -49.89 -25.93
CA ARG A 19 7.15 -48.51 -26.12
C ARG A 19 6.28 -47.41 -25.51
N ASP A 20 7.02 -46.52 -24.86
CA ASP A 20 6.84 -45.06 -24.83
C ASP A 20 5.79 -44.40 -23.91
N ARG A 21 6.34 -43.95 -22.79
CA ARG A 21 6.42 -42.54 -22.35
C ARG A 21 5.11 -41.82 -22.06
N ASP A 22 4.84 -41.79 -20.76
CA ASP A 22 4.39 -40.65 -19.97
C ASP A 22 4.44 -39.28 -20.68
N ALA A 23 3.25 -38.76 -21.01
CA ALA A 23 3.05 -37.38 -21.39
C ALA A 23 1.70 -36.90 -20.83
N THR A 24 1.78 -36.30 -19.65
CA THR A 24 0.72 -35.56 -18.97
C THR A 24 0.20 -34.41 -19.83
N LEU A 25 -0.85 -34.65 -20.61
CA LEU A 25 -1.64 -33.61 -21.26
C LEU A 25 -3.07 -33.63 -20.74
N ARG A 26 -3.35 -32.80 -19.74
CA ARG A 26 -4.74 -32.39 -19.41
C ARG A 26 -5.27 -31.54 -20.57
N VAL A 27 -5.86 -32.20 -21.56
CA VAL A 27 -6.55 -31.57 -22.68
C VAL A 27 -7.75 -30.80 -22.14
N ARG A 28 -7.77 -29.49 -22.42
CA ARG A 28 -8.91 -28.59 -22.22
C ARG A 28 -10.08 -29.08 -23.07
N ARG A 29 -11.16 -29.55 -22.42
CA ARG A 29 -12.41 -29.89 -23.10
C ARG A 29 -13.10 -28.61 -23.60
N ARG A 30 -12.93 -28.28 -24.88
CA ARG A 30 -13.86 -27.41 -25.62
C ARG A 30 -15.09 -28.23 -25.96
N LYS A 31 -16.27 -27.82 -25.49
CA LYS A 31 -17.56 -28.41 -25.87
C LYS A 31 -18.07 -27.67 -27.10
N ALA A 32 -18.17 -28.38 -28.22
CA ALA A 32 -18.95 -27.99 -29.38
C ALA A 32 -20.27 -28.79 -29.42
N SER A 33 -21.24 -28.18 -30.08
CA SER A 33 -22.69 -28.33 -30.04
C SER A 33 -23.30 -29.56 -30.74
N SER A 34 -24.52 -29.93 -30.33
CA SER A 34 -25.57 -30.44 -31.23
C SER A 34 -26.96 -29.98 -30.73
N SER A 35 -27.73 -29.40 -31.65
CA SER A 35 -29.17 -29.04 -31.64
C SER A 35 -30.07 -30.26 -31.32
N SER A 36 -31.35 -30.20 -30.90
CA SER A 36 -32.48 -29.28 -31.08
C SER A 36 -33.65 -29.71 -30.17
N ALA A 37 -34.43 -28.79 -29.60
CA ALA A 37 -35.91 -28.84 -29.52
C ALA A 37 -36.45 -27.74 -28.59
N SER A 38 -37.50 -27.07 -29.06
CA SER A 38 -38.09 -25.83 -28.58
C SER A 38 -38.92 -25.96 -27.30
N ALA A 39 -38.89 -24.93 -26.45
CA ALA A 39 -40.03 -24.46 -25.65
C ALA A 39 -39.73 -23.03 -25.18
N GLU A 40 -40.74 -22.17 -25.32
CA GLU A 40 -40.71 -20.74 -25.07
C GLU A 40 -40.65 -20.42 -23.57
N ASP A 41 -39.78 -19.49 -23.18
CA ASP A 41 -39.96 -18.65 -21.98
C ASP A 41 -39.09 -17.39 -22.13
N GLU A 42 -39.75 -16.25 -22.19
CA GLU A 42 -39.21 -14.89 -22.20
C GLU A 42 -38.67 -14.56 -20.79
N ASP A 43 -37.34 -14.51 -20.62
CA ASP A 43 -36.72 -13.97 -19.42
C ASP A 43 -35.60 -12.98 -19.79
N SER A 44 -35.88 -11.71 -19.48
CA SER A 44 -35.05 -10.54 -19.75
C SER A 44 -33.75 -10.57 -18.94
N LYS A 45 -32.63 -10.94 -19.59
CA LYS A 45 -31.29 -10.95 -18.98
C LYS A 45 -30.48 -9.75 -19.48
N PRO A 46 -30.01 -8.82 -18.62
CA PRO A 46 -29.35 -7.61 -19.09
C PRO A 46 -27.93 -7.89 -19.61
N GLU A 47 -27.59 -7.20 -20.71
CA GLU A 47 -26.30 -7.17 -21.40
C GLU A 47 -25.11 -7.03 -20.43
N ARG A 48 -24.25 -8.05 -20.38
CA ARG A 48 -22.96 -7.99 -19.65
C ARG A 48 -21.77 -7.65 -20.56
N ASP A 49 -22.00 -7.58 -21.87
CA ASP A 49 -20.94 -7.45 -22.88
C ASP A 49 -20.69 -5.98 -23.28
N ASP A 50 -21.69 -5.12 -23.19
CA ASP A 50 -21.56 -3.67 -23.47
C ASP A 50 -20.84 -2.90 -22.36
N ALA A 51 -20.99 -3.34 -21.10
CA ALA A 51 -20.24 -2.78 -19.97
C ALA A 51 -18.72 -3.10 -20.03
N ARG A 52 -18.31 -4.14 -20.77
CA ARG A 52 -16.88 -4.50 -20.93
C ARG A 52 -16.19 -3.68 -22.00
N HIS A 53 -16.91 -3.32 -23.07
CA HIS A 53 -16.37 -2.52 -24.16
C HIS A 53 -16.26 -1.03 -23.80
N SER A 54 -17.24 -0.48 -23.07
CA SER A 54 -17.19 0.92 -22.57
C SER A 54 -16.05 1.16 -21.57
N ASN A 55 -15.72 0.18 -20.73
CA ASN A 55 -14.63 0.29 -19.74
C ASN A 55 -13.23 0.20 -20.38
N ALA A 56 -13.09 -0.42 -21.56
CA ALA A 56 -11.82 -0.47 -22.30
C ALA A 56 -11.45 0.87 -22.95
N GLN A 57 -12.44 1.70 -23.30
CA GLN A 57 -12.25 3.01 -23.93
C GLN A 57 -11.82 4.11 -22.94
N ASN A 58 -11.98 3.89 -21.63
CA ASN A 58 -11.70 4.90 -20.60
C ASN A 58 -10.38 4.65 -19.84
N VAL A 59 -9.51 3.78 -20.36
CA VAL A 59 -8.18 3.54 -19.78
C VAL A 59 -7.18 4.51 -20.39
N PRO A 60 -6.60 5.46 -19.63
CA PRO A 60 -5.61 6.37 -20.18
C PRO A 60 -4.40 5.61 -20.73
N LEU A 61 -3.88 6.01 -21.90
CA LEU A 61 -2.73 5.35 -22.51
C LEU A 61 -1.38 5.76 -21.89
N LYS A 62 -1.35 6.92 -21.20
CA LYS A 62 -0.15 7.52 -20.58
C LYS A 62 -0.48 8.06 -19.19
N SER A 63 0.50 8.08 -18.30
CA SER A 63 0.37 8.76 -16.99
C SER A 63 0.34 10.27 -17.20
N THR A 64 -0.72 10.94 -16.77
CA THR A 64 -0.82 12.41 -16.80
C THR A 64 0.03 13.03 -15.69
N LEU A 65 0.27 12.27 -14.61
CA LEU A 65 1.02 12.72 -13.44
C LEU A 65 2.54 12.69 -13.68
N ARG A 66 3.21 13.77 -13.28
CA ARG A 66 4.68 13.91 -13.32
C ARG A 66 5.24 14.17 -11.93
N PRO A 67 5.43 13.12 -11.10
CA PRO A 67 6.01 13.29 -9.78
C PRO A 67 7.48 13.73 -9.84
N PRO A 68 7.98 14.46 -8.83
CA PRO A 68 9.39 14.81 -8.71
C PRO A 68 10.32 13.61 -8.83
N LYS A 69 11.46 13.78 -9.51
CA LYS A 69 12.45 12.72 -9.75
C LYS A 69 13.09 12.26 -8.45
N LEU A 70 13.68 11.06 -8.46
CA LEU A 70 14.41 10.61 -7.29
C LEU A 70 15.67 11.46 -7.05
N ALA A 71 15.90 11.81 -5.79
CA ALA A 71 17.10 12.50 -5.33
C ALA A 71 18.28 11.55 -5.45
N PRO A 72 19.44 12.07 -5.88
CA PRO A 72 20.63 11.26 -6.04
C PRO A 72 21.12 10.73 -4.68
N SER A 73 21.58 9.48 -4.70
CA SER A 73 22.32 8.87 -3.60
C SER A 73 23.68 9.55 -3.42
N ALA A 74 24.26 9.43 -2.21
CA ALA A 74 25.61 9.91 -1.90
C ALA A 74 26.65 9.41 -2.91
N TRP A 75 26.58 8.14 -3.30
CA TRP A 75 27.42 7.56 -4.35
C TRP A 75 27.19 8.23 -5.71
N GLN A 76 25.95 8.52 -6.09
CA GLN A 76 25.65 9.16 -7.37
C GLN A 76 26.19 10.59 -7.42
N LEU A 77 26.11 11.32 -6.31
CA LEU A 77 26.72 12.65 -6.17
C LEU A 77 28.25 12.59 -6.27
N TYR A 78 28.85 11.59 -5.62
CA TYR A 78 30.29 11.35 -5.75
C TYR A 78 30.68 11.02 -7.19
N PHE A 79 29.95 10.10 -7.82
CA PHE A 79 30.23 9.66 -9.18
C PHE A 79 30.09 10.81 -10.19
N THR A 80 29.10 11.69 -10.04
CA THR A 80 29.00 12.88 -10.88
C THR A 80 30.18 13.83 -10.69
N ASP A 81 30.60 14.07 -9.44
CA ASP A 81 31.75 14.93 -9.14
C ASP A 81 33.05 14.30 -9.69
N TRP A 82 33.19 12.97 -9.59
CA TRP A 82 34.32 12.21 -10.12
C TRP A 82 34.42 12.30 -11.65
N ILE A 83 33.30 12.11 -12.36
CA ILE A 83 33.25 12.24 -13.83
C ILE A 83 33.65 13.66 -14.26
N GLN A 84 33.15 14.68 -13.56
CA GLN A 84 33.52 16.08 -13.84
C GLN A 84 35.01 16.33 -13.66
N ARG A 85 35.61 15.79 -12.57
CA ARG A 85 37.07 15.87 -12.35
C ARG A 85 37.83 15.22 -13.49
N GLN A 86 37.47 14.00 -13.88
CA GLN A 86 38.15 13.29 -14.97
C GLN A 86 38.02 14.00 -16.32
N GLN A 87 36.83 14.55 -16.63
CA GLN A 87 36.62 15.36 -17.83
C GLN A 87 37.46 16.64 -17.82
N SER A 88 37.57 17.31 -16.67
CA SER A 88 38.39 18.52 -16.51
C SER A 88 39.89 18.24 -16.59
N MET A 89 40.32 17.05 -16.14
CA MET A 89 41.69 16.57 -16.27
C MET A 89 42.03 16.14 -17.71
N ASN A 90 41.09 16.28 -18.66
CA ASN A 90 41.18 15.92 -20.07
C ASN A 90 41.77 14.52 -20.27
N THR A 91 41.46 13.61 -19.35
CA THR A 91 41.81 12.21 -19.50
C THR A 91 40.88 11.62 -20.56
N ARG A 92 41.45 10.74 -21.39
CA ARG A 92 40.88 10.10 -22.59
C ARG A 92 39.37 9.87 -22.52
N LYS A 93 38.69 9.82 -23.68
CA LYS A 93 37.27 9.43 -23.81
C LYS A 93 36.89 8.31 -22.84
N LEU A 94 36.24 8.68 -21.73
CA LEU A 94 35.96 7.78 -20.63
C LEU A 94 34.87 6.80 -21.06
N ASN A 95 35.15 5.51 -20.92
CA ASN A 95 34.11 4.49 -21.02
C ASN A 95 33.32 4.49 -19.71
N VAL A 96 32.00 4.72 -19.78
CA VAL A 96 31.11 4.80 -18.61
C VAL A 96 31.23 3.57 -17.70
N ALA A 97 31.41 2.38 -18.27
CA ALA A 97 31.55 1.14 -17.49
C ALA A 97 32.87 1.10 -16.72
N GLN A 98 33.97 1.55 -17.34
CA GLN A 98 35.28 1.63 -16.70
C GLN A 98 35.30 2.72 -15.62
N ALA A 99 34.75 3.89 -15.95
CA ALA A 99 34.59 5.00 -15.03
C ALA A 99 33.82 4.61 -13.76
N ALA A 100 32.70 3.89 -13.90
CA ALA A 100 31.93 3.42 -12.74
C ALA A 100 32.73 2.44 -11.87
N LYS A 101 33.58 1.59 -12.47
CA LYS A 101 34.43 0.65 -11.73
C LYS A 101 35.52 1.38 -10.95
N GLU A 102 36.25 2.28 -11.60
CA GLU A 102 37.34 3.06 -10.98
C GLU A 102 36.80 3.97 -9.87
N ALA A 103 35.76 4.74 -10.15
CA ALA A 103 35.12 5.59 -9.15
C ALA A 103 34.55 4.77 -7.98
N GLY A 104 34.03 3.56 -8.25
CA GLY A 104 33.46 2.69 -7.23
C GLY A 104 34.51 2.17 -6.26
N GLN A 105 35.69 1.83 -6.78
CA GLN A 105 36.85 1.45 -5.98
C GLN A 105 37.35 2.62 -5.14
N GLU A 106 37.46 3.81 -5.74
CA GLU A 106 37.89 5.01 -5.02
C GLU A 106 36.90 5.36 -3.89
N TYR A 107 35.59 5.38 -4.18
CA TYR A 107 34.57 5.61 -3.16
C TYR A 107 34.56 4.55 -2.07
N ALA A 108 34.85 3.29 -2.38
CA ALA A 108 34.98 2.25 -1.35
C ALA A 108 36.15 2.58 -0.41
N SER A 109 37.29 3.02 -0.94
CA SER A 109 38.49 3.38 -0.17
C SER A 109 38.41 4.69 0.60
N LEU A 110 37.50 5.61 0.26
CA LEU A 110 37.35 6.88 0.97
C LEU A 110 37.00 6.68 2.45
N SER A 111 37.52 7.58 3.28
CA SER A 111 37.21 7.64 4.71
C SER A 111 35.74 8.02 4.95
N ALA A 112 35.26 7.80 6.18
CA ALA A 112 33.92 8.21 6.58
C ALA A 112 33.75 9.74 6.50
N GLU A 113 34.80 10.51 6.83
CA GLU A 113 34.80 11.97 6.81
C GLU A 113 34.68 12.52 5.38
N GLU A 114 35.34 11.90 4.40
CA GLU A 114 35.24 12.28 2.99
C GLU A 114 33.88 11.91 2.38
N LYS A 115 33.24 10.85 2.90
CA LYS A 115 31.89 10.42 2.50
C LYS A 115 30.79 11.28 3.12
N GLU A 116 31.01 11.81 4.31
CA GLU A 116 30.03 12.60 5.06
C GLU A 116 29.44 13.80 4.29
N PRO A 117 30.20 14.63 3.54
CA PRO A 117 29.61 15.71 2.75
C PRO A 117 28.66 15.20 1.66
N TYR A 118 28.96 14.06 1.03
CA TYR A 118 28.07 13.46 0.01
C TYR A 118 26.81 12.87 0.65
N LYS A 119 26.96 12.25 1.83
CA LYS A 119 25.83 11.73 2.62
C LYS A 119 24.90 12.86 3.05
N ARG A 120 25.45 13.95 3.61
CA ARG A 120 24.69 15.14 4.00
C ARG A 120 23.99 15.80 2.82
N ARG A 121 24.69 16.00 1.68
CA ARG A 121 24.08 16.53 0.45
C ARG A 121 22.94 15.62 -0.06
N SER A 122 23.15 14.30 -0.08
CA SER A 122 22.11 13.34 -0.49
C SER A 122 20.88 13.41 0.43
N GLN A 123 21.09 13.51 1.74
CA GLN A 123 20.00 13.64 2.71
C GLN A 123 19.21 14.94 2.51
N GLN A 124 19.88 16.08 2.36
CA GLN A 124 19.22 17.36 2.08
C GLN A 124 18.39 17.32 0.78
N MET A 125 18.94 16.73 -0.28
CA MET A 125 18.23 16.55 -1.55
C MET A 125 17.04 15.59 -1.41
N LYS A 126 17.16 14.55 -0.57
CA LYS A 126 16.04 13.64 -0.25
C LYS A 126 14.92 14.38 0.47
N GLU A 127 15.24 15.16 1.50
CA GLU A 127 14.26 15.95 2.24
C GLU A 127 13.60 17.02 1.37
N ALA A 128 14.37 17.74 0.54
CA ALA A 128 13.84 18.73 -0.39
C ALA A 128 12.81 18.10 -1.34
N ARG A 129 13.13 16.93 -1.90
CA ARG A 129 12.22 16.19 -2.77
C ARG A 129 11.01 15.62 -2.03
N GLU A 130 11.15 15.23 -0.76
CA GLU A 130 10.00 14.82 0.05
C GLU A 130 9.03 15.99 0.29
N ARG A 131 9.56 17.19 0.55
CA ARG A 131 8.76 18.42 0.63
C ARG A 131 8.10 18.75 -0.71
N GLU A 132 8.83 18.70 -1.81
CA GLU A 132 8.31 18.93 -3.16
C GLU A 132 7.26 17.88 -3.54
N HIS A 133 7.50 16.61 -3.24
CA HIS A 133 6.55 15.53 -3.49
C HIS A 133 5.28 15.70 -2.65
N ALA A 134 5.40 16.13 -1.39
CA ALA A 134 4.25 16.46 -0.57
C ALA A 134 3.46 17.66 -1.12
N ALA A 135 4.15 18.71 -1.57
CA ALA A 135 3.51 19.84 -2.24
C ALA A 135 2.80 19.39 -3.53
N TYR A 136 3.47 18.60 -4.36
CA TYR A 136 2.90 17.99 -5.57
C TYR A 136 1.64 17.18 -5.25
N MET A 137 1.67 16.29 -4.25
CA MET A 137 0.49 15.52 -3.82
C MET A 137 -0.67 16.41 -3.37
N ARG A 138 -0.41 17.61 -2.82
CA ARG A 138 -1.48 18.57 -2.47
C ARG A 138 -2.09 19.26 -3.70
N THR A 139 -1.36 19.38 -4.81
CA THR A 139 -1.88 19.96 -6.05
C THR A 139 -2.76 18.99 -6.84
N LEU A 140 -2.68 17.68 -6.55
CA LEU A 140 -3.44 16.67 -7.28
C LEU A 140 -4.92 16.73 -6.90
N THR A 141 -5.78 16.72 -7.93
CA THR A 141 -7.21 16.57 -7.72
C THR A 141 -7.59 15.09 -7.49
N PRO A 142 -8.72 14.82 -6.81
CA PRO A 142 -9.28 13.48 -6.70
C PRO A 142 -9.43 12.75 -8.05
N ASP A 143 -9.83 13.49 -9.08
CA ASP A 143 -10.01 12.96 -10.44
C ASP A 143 -8.68 12.60 -11.11
N ASP A 144 -7.62 13.39 -10.89
CA ASP A 144 -6.28 13.06 -11.37
C ASP A 144 -5.75 11.77 -10.74
N ILE A 145 -5.99 11.60 -9.44
CA ILE A 145 -5.60 10.38 -8.71
C ILE A 145 -6.40 9.18 -9.22
N LYS A 146 -7.72 9.34 -9.46
CA LYS A 146 -8.58 8.29 -10.02
C LYS A 146 -8.11 7.86 -11.41
N ARG A 147 -7.84 8.81 -12.31
CA ARG A 147 -7.34 8.53 -13.66
C ARG A 147 -6.00 7.82 -13.66
N GLU A 148 -5.04 8.28 -12.84
CA GLU A 148 -3.75 7.61 -12.71
C GLU A 148 -3.89 6.20 -12.13
N ASN A 149 -4.79 6.01 -11.16
CA ASN A 149 -5.02 4.70 -10.54
C ASN A 149 -5.63 3.69 -11.53
N ILE A 150 -6.51 4.14 -12.43
CA ILE A 150 -7.00 3.32 -13.55
C ILE A 150 -5.83 2.90 -14.44
N PHE A 151 -4.97 3.86 -14.83
CA PHE A 151 -3.77 3.59 -15.63
C PHE A 151 -2.83 2.58 -14.95
N ARG A 152 -2.46 2.80 -13.69
CA ARG A 152 -1.53 1.92 -12.95
C ARG A 152 -2.12 0.52 -12.76
N THR A 153 -3.43 0.42 -12.56
CA THR A 153 -4.12 -0.88 -12.48
C THR A 153 -4.09 -1.61 -13.82
N ALA A 154 -4.34 -0.91 -14.93
CA ALA A 154 -4.24 -1.49 -16.27
C ALA A 154 -2.81 -1.96 -16.59
N GLN A 155 -1.79 -1.15 -16.25
CA GLN A 155 -0.38 -1.53 -16.43
C GLN A 155 0.03 -2.75 -15.61
N ARG A 156 -0.47 -2.87 -14.36
CA ARG A 156 -0.27 -4.07 -13.53
C ARG A 156 -0.94 -5.29 -14.14
N LYS A 157 -2.19 -5.15 -14.60
CA LYS A 157 -2.94 -6.24 -15.27
C LYS A 157 -2.27 -6.69 -16.57
N ALA A 158 -1.64 -5.76 -17.29
CA ALA A 158 -0.85 -6.04 -18.49
C ALA A 158 0.58 -6.56 -18.20
N GLY A 159 0.98 -6.69 -16.93
CA GLY A 159 2.31 -7.15 -16.54
C GLY A 159 3.44 -6.14 -16.76
N LYS A 160 3.15 -4.94 -17.26
CA LYS A 160 4.11 -3.88 -17.63
C LYS A 160 4.62 -3.07 -16.44
N SER A 161 3.95 -3.16 -15.29
CA SER A 161 4.35 -2.43 -14.08
C SER A 161 4.02 -3.19 -12.80
N ARG A 162 4.72 -2.84 -11.72
CA ARG A 162 4.43 -3.26 -10.33
C ARG A 162 4.05 -2.08 -9.43
N LYS A 163 3.87 -0.88 -10.00
CA LYS A 163 3.59 0.34 -9.23
C LYS A 163 2.20 0.26 -8.58
N SER A 164 2.15 0.45 -7.25
CA SER A 164 0.89 0.47 -6.47
C SER A 164 0.01 1.67 -6.82
N ASN A 165 -1.24 1.70 -6.38
CA ASN A 165 -2.12 2.84 -6.57
C ASN A 165 -1.72 4.01 -5.65
N ILE A 166 -1.91 5.24 -6.12
CA ILE A 166 -1.78 6.46 -5.31
C ILE A 166 -2.95 6.51 -4.34
N LYS A 167 -2.65 6.79 -3.06
CA LYS A 167 -3.65 6.99 -2.02
C LYS A 167 -3.90 8.49 -1.89
N ASP A 168 -5.16 8.89 -1.98
CA ASP A 168 -5.55 10.26 -1.69
C ASP A 168 -5.63 10.45 -0.16
N PRO A 169 -4.95 11.44 0.43
CA PRO A 169 -5.06 11.74 1.86
C PRO A 169 -6.42 12.35 2.25
N ASN A 170 -7.14 12.99 1.32
CA ASN A 170 -8.40 13.68 1.57
C ASN A 170 -9.64 12.80 1.33
N ALA A 171 -9.47 11.64 0.69
CA ALA A 171 -10.59 10.73 0.45
C ALA A 171 -11.08 10.13 1.78
N PRO A 172 -12.40 10.15 2.06
CA PRO A 172 -12.94 9.51 3.24
C PRO A 172 -12.61 8.01 3.23
N LYS A 173 -12.33 7.45 4.40
CA LYS A 173 -12.05 6.01 4.55
C LYS A 173 -13.37 5.26 4.63
N LYS A 174 -13.43 4.11 3.97
CA LYS A 174 -14.61 3.23 4.04
C LYS A 174 -14.83 2.78 5.49
N PRO A 175 -16.08 2.81 5.99
CA PRO A 175 -16.41 2.39 7.34
C PRO A 175 -16.30 0.88 7.46
N LEU A 176 -16.25 0.38 8.70
CA LEU A 176 -16.22 -1.05 8.96
C LEU A 176 -17.62 -1.64 8.69
N SER A 177 -17.65 -2.88 8.19
CA SER A 177 -18.90 -3.64 8.16
C SER A 177 -19.26 -4.12 9.57
N ALA A 178 -20.54 -4.37 9.83
CA ALA A 178 -21.04 -4.92 11.10
C ALA A 178 -20.23 -6.12 11.60
N TYR A 179 -19.85 -7.03 10.70
CA TYR A 179 -19.00 -8.18 11.05
C TYR A 179 -17.58 -7.77 11.49
N PHE A 180 -16.98 -6.77 10.86
CA PHE A 180 -15.65 -6.27 11.24
C PHE A 180 -15.70 -5.49 12.56
N MET A 181 -16.79 -4.77 12.84
CA MET A 181 -17.03 -4.16 14.16
C MET A 181 -17.14 -5.23 15.26
N PHE A 182 -17.85 -6.32 14.97
CA PHE A 182 -17.92 -7.48 15.87
C PHE A 182 -16.55 -8.12 16.10
N LEU A 183 -15.75 -8.32 15.05
CA LEU A 183 -14.37 -8.81 15.18
C LEU A 183 -13.52 -7.89 16.05
N GLN A 184 -13.68 -6.57 15.91
CA GLN A 184 -12.99 -5.59 16.74
C GLN A 184 -13.45 -5.72 18.20
N ARG A 185 -14.75 -5.86 18.46
CA ARG A 185 -15.30 -6.06 19.81
C ARG A 185 -14.72 -7.32 20.47
N ILE A 186 -14.63 -8.43 19.75
CA ILE A 186 -14.00 -9.66 20.26
C ILE A 186 -12.53 -9.39 20.60
N ARG A 187 -11.76 -8.81 19.67
CA ARG A 187 -10.32 -8.57 19.86
C ARG A 187 -10.00 -7.55 20.96
N SER A 188 -10.90 -6.62 21.22
CA SER A 188 -10.75 -5.63 22.29
C SER A 188 -11.02 -6.20 23.69
N ASP A 189 -11.68 -7.34 23.79
CA ASP A 189 -12.09 -7.94 25.05
C ASP A 189 -11.37 -9.29 25.26
N PRO A 190 -10.38 -9.35 26.17
CA PRO A 190 -9.63 -10.57 26.41
C PRO A 190 -10.50 -11.77 26.80
N GLY A 191 -11.68 -11.54 27.40
CA GLY A 191 -12.64 -12.60 27.72
C GLY A 191 -13.24 -13.20 26.46
N LEU A 192 -13.70 -12.36 25.54
CA LEU A 192 -14.25 -12.79 24.25
C LEU A 192 -13.18 -13.41 23.34
N VAL A 193 -11.93 -12.92 23.39
CA VAL A 193 -10.81 -13.56 22.69
C VAL A 193 -10.66 -15.01 23.15
N ARG A 194 -10.63 -15.25 24.46
CA ARG A 194 -10.50 -16.61 25.01
C ARG A 194 -11.73 -17.46 24.75
N GLU A 195 -12.93 -16.89 24.80
CA GLU A 195 -14.18 -17.62 24.51
C GLU A 195 -14.28 -18.03 23.03
N VAL A 196 -13.98 -17.11 22.12
CA VAL A 196 -14.21 -17.29 20.67
C VAL A 196 -13.01 -17.90 19.97
N PHE A 197 -11.79 -17.51 20.34
CA PHE A 197 -10.55 -17.96 19.70
C PHE A 197 -9.77 -18.99 20.53
N GLY A 198 -10.00 -19.06 21.85
CA GLY A 198 -9.21 -19.92 22.74
C GLY A 198 -7.73 -19.53 22.71
N ASP A 199 -6.87 -20.54 22.58
CA ASP A 199 -5.41 -20.36 22.48
C ASP A 199 -4.93 -20.27 21.01
N GLU A 200 -5.86 -20.24 20.04
CA GLU A 200 -5.51 -20.20 18.62
C GLU A 200 -4.95 -18.84 18.25
N THR A 201 -3.70 -18.83 17.74
CA THR A 201 -3.00 -17.61 17.33
C THR A 201 -3.04 -17.39 15.83
N GLU A 202 -3.42 -18.43 15.06
CA GLU A 202 -3.47 -18.35 13.61
C GLU A 202 -4.67 -17.51 13.14
N THR A 203 -4.40 -16.37 12.49
CA THR A 203 -5.43 -15.42 12.04
C THR A 203 -6.47 -16.06 11.12
N THR A 204 -6.08 -17.01 10.27
CA THR A 204 -6.99 -17.73 9.38
C THR A 204 -8.01 -18.53 10.17
N LYS A 205 -7.58 -19.31 11.16
CA LYS A 205 -8.47 -20.11 12.01
C LYS A 205 -9.33 -19.25 12.91
N GLN A 206 -8.77 -18.19 13.50
CA GLN A 206 -9.53 -17.19 14.24
C GLN A 206 -10.68 -16.61 13.38
N SER A 207 -10.41 -16.30 12.12
CA SER A 207 -11.44 -15.76 11.22
C SER A 207 -12.58 -16.75 10.96
N VAL A 208 -12.30 -18.06 10.93
CA VAL A 208 -13.31 -19.12 10.79
C VAL A 208 -14.17 -19.22 12.05
N LEU A 209 -13.54 -19.22 13.24
CA LEU A 209 -14.24 -19.28 14.52
C LEU A 209 -15.15 -18.07 14.75
N ALA A 210 -14.66 -16.86 14.49
CA ALA A 210 -15.49 -15.66 14.59
C ALA A 210 -16.63 -15.65 13.58
N ALA A 211 -16.40 -16.15 12.35
CA ALA A 211 -17.48 -16.25 11.36
C ALA A 211 -18.53 -17.29 11.77
N ALA A 212 -18.14 -18.39 12.42
CA ALA A 212 -19.07 -19.35 12.99
C ALA A 212 -19.89 -18.72 14.13
N ARG A 213 -19.23 -18.01 15.06
CA ARG A 213 -19.91 -17.28 16.14
C ARG A 213 -20.89 -16.23 15.60
N TRP A 214 -20.50 -15.44 14.60
CA TRP A 214 -21.36 -14.44 13.99
C TRP A 214 -22.63 -15.04 13.37
N ARG A 215 -22.53 -16.22 12.74
CA ARG A 215 -23.71 -16.92 12.20
C ARG A 215 -24.60 -17.54 13.27
N ALA A 216 -24.01 -17.93 14.40
CA ALA A 216 -24.74 -18.49 15.53
C ALA A 216 -25.46 -17.43 16.39
N MET A 217 -25.02 -16.16 16.33
CA MET A 217 -25.66 -15.07 17.06
C MET A 217 -27.09 -14.80 16.56
N THR A 218 -27.96 -14.40 17.47
CA THR A 218 -29.34 -14.02 17.14
C THR A 218 -29.36 -12.71 16.35
N ASP A 219 -30.50 -12.42 15.71
CA ASP A 219 -30.67 -11.16 15.01
C ASP A 219 -30.65 -9.97 15.98
N GLU A 220 -31.07 -10.16 17.23
CA GLU A 220 -31.04 -9.14 18.28
C GLU A 220 -29.61 -8.79 18.71
N GLU A 221 -28.73 -9.78 18.87
CA GLU A 221 -27.32 -9.58 19.19
C GLU A 221 -26.55 -8.93 18.03
N ARG A 222 -26.98 -9.20 16.80
CA ARG A 222 -26.39 -8.58 15.59
C ARG A 222 -26.93 -7.19 15.32
N LYS A 223 -28.15 -6.86 15.76
CA LYS A 223 -28.84 -5.58 15.55
C LYS A 223 -27.99 -4.35 15.90
N PRO A 224 -27.30 -4.25 17.07
CA PRO A 224 -26.49 -3.07 17.37
C PRO A 224 -25.34 -2.89 16.39
N PHE A 225 -24.68 -3.98 15.97
CA PHE A 225 -23.59 -3.93 14.99
C PHE A 225 -24.10 -3.56 13.59
N LEU A 226 -25.27 -4.07 13.20
CA LEU A 226 -25.91 -3.72 11.92
C LEU A 226 -26.32 -2.25 11.88
N ALA A 227 -26.98 -1.77 12.94
CA ALA A 227 -27.39 -0.37 13.07
C ALA A 227 -26.19 0.57 13.08
N GLN A 228 -25.12 0.24 13.82
CA GLN A 228 -23.89 1.04 13.82
C GLN A 228 -23.22 1.05 12.44
N ALA A 229 -23.13 -0.09 11.75
CA ALA A 229 -22.55 -0.16 10.43
C ALA A 229 -23.37 0.60 9.37
N GLU A 230 -24.69 0.62 9.50
CA GLU A 230 -25.59 1.41 8.63
C GLU A 230 -25.39 2.92 8.87
N GLN A 231 -25.28 3.34 10.12
CA GLN A 231 -24.99 4.73 10.48
C GLN A 231 -23.63 5.19 9.92
N GLU A 232 -22.55 4.45 10.18
CA GLU A 232 -21.22 4.79 9.66
C GLU A 232 -21.17 4.75 8.12
N LYS A 233 -21.97 3.87 7.50
CA LYS A 233 -22.13 3.82 6.04
C LYS A 233 -22.80 5.09 5.50
N MET A 234 -23.88 5.57 6.13
CA MET A 234 -24.50 6.83 5.74
C MET A 234 -23.54 8.00 5.89
N GLU A 235 -22.84 8.10 7.02
CA GLU A 235 -21.83 9.15 7.25
C GLU A 235 -20.74 9.13 6.19
N TYR A 236 -20.23 7.94 5.85
CA TYR A 236 -19.27 7.80 4.76
C TYR A 236 -19.84 8.20 3.40
N GLU A 237 -21.09 7.85 3.09
CA GLU A 237 -21.72 8.22 1.83
C GLU A 237 -21.91 9.74 1.71
N THR A 238 -22.28 10.41 2.81
CA THR A 238 -22.35 11.88 2.87
C THR A 238 -20.97 12.51 2.70
N ALA A 239 -19.95 12.03 3.44
CA ALA A 239 -18.58 12.53 3.34
C ALA A 239 -17.98 12.28 1.93
N ARG A 240 -18.27 11.13 1.32
CA ARG A 240 -17.84 10.80 -0.05
C ARG A 240 -18.51 11.73 -1.06
N ARG A 241 -19.81 12.01 -0.90
CA ARG A 241 -20.52 12.93 -1.79
C ARG A 241 -19.93 14.33 -1.71
N LEU A 242 -19.70 14.85 -0.51
CA LEU A 242 -19.06 16.17 -0.31
C LEU A 242 -17.65 16.22 -0.92
N TYR A 243 -16.89 15.13 -0.79
CA TYR A 243 -15.58 14.98 -1.39
C TYR A 243 -15.63 14.96 -2.93
N GLU A 244 -16.60 14.28 -3.53
CA GLU A 244 -16.83 14.26 -4.98
C GLU A 244 -17.32 15.62 -5.51
N GLU A 245 -18.11 16.36 -4.71
CA GLU A 245 -18.66 17.68 -5.04
C GLU A 245 -17.66 18.83 -4.82
N GLY A 246 -16.44 18.54 -4.35
CA GLY A 246 -15.34 19.51 -4.28
C GLY A 246 -15.41 20.54 -3.15
N THR A 247 -16.34 20.37 -2.19
CA THR A 247 -16.47 21.28 -1.03
C THR A 247 -15.51 20.86 0.07
N THR A 248 -14.22 21.13 -0.11
CA THR A 248 -13.19 20.84 0.90
C THR A 248 -13.22 21.91 2.00
N GLY A 249 -13.93 21.63 3.08
CA GLY A 249 -13.91 22.43 4.31
C GLY A 249 -13.75 21.57 5.55
N TYR A 250 -12.56 21.65 6.15
CA TYR A 250 -12.23 21.28 7.55
C TYR A 250 -12.19 19.80 7.97
N GLY A 251 -10.99 19.41 8.44
CA GLY A 251 -10.88 18.77 9.75
C GLY A 251 -11.02 17.26 9.81
N THR A 252 -9.90 16.58 9.68
CA THR A 252 -9.69 15.22 10.16
C THR A 252 -9.92 15.15 11.68
N SER A 253 -11.09 14.72 12.13
CA SER A 253 -11.28 14.00 13.40
C SER A 253 -12.69 13.37 13.44
N ILE A 254 -12.86 12.18 12.86
CA ILE A 254 -13.92 11.30 13.34
C ILE A 254 -13.39 10.72 14.66
N SER A 255 -13.92 11.24 15.77
CA SER A 255 -13.58 10.83 17.13
C SER A 255 -13.92 9.35 17.35
N PHE A 256 -12.90 8.51 17.52
CA PHE A 256 -13.05 7.20 18.14
C PHE A 256 -13.14 7.39 19.66
N SER A 257 -14.33 7.75 20.13
CA SER A 257 -14.73 7.74 21.55
C SER A 257 -16.25 7.57 21.51
N ILE A 258 -16.83 6.46 21.96
CA ILE A 258 -17.21 6.28 23.36
C ILE A 258 -17.45 4.77 23.59
N LEU A 259 -16.57 4.14 24.38
CA LEU A 259 -16.96 3.13 25.35
C LEU A 259 -17.04 3.86 26.70
N PRO A 260 -18.05 3.63 27.56
CA PRO A 260 -18.14 4.29 28.85
C PRO A 260 -17.07 3.71 29.78
N GLY A 261 -16.00 4.47 30.08
CA GLY A 261 -15.07 4.11 31.16
C GLY A 261 -13.58 4.45 31.04
N GLY A 262 -13.10 5.11 29.97
CA GLY A 262 -11.68 5.45 29.82
C GLY A 262 -11.40 6.96 29.88
N SER A 263 -10.71 7.43 30.92
CA SER A 263 -10.27 8.82 31.09
C SER A 263 -9.34 9.30 29.96
N PRO A 264 -9.47 10.54 29.44
CA PRO A 264 -8.64 11.04 28.35
C PRO A 264 -7.27 11.54 28.86
N ILE A 265 -6.19 11.01 28.26
CA ILE A 265 -4.84 11.59 28.37
C ILE A 265 -4.81 12.84 27.49
N SER A 266 -4.86 14.00 28.14
CA SER A 266 -4.71 15.32 27.53
C SER A 266 -3.26 15.55 27.14
N ASN A 267 -2.94 15.44 25.84
CA ASN A 267 -1.68 15.97 25.30
C ASN A 267 -1.92 17.42 24.86
N TYR A 268 -1.62 18.35 25.76
CA TYR A 268 -1.50 19.78 25.45
C TYR A 268 -0.27 20.02 24.58
N VAL A 269 -0.46 20.66 23.42
CA VAL A 269 0.59 21.40 22.70
C VAL A 269 0.12 22.85 22.64
N PRO A 270 0.82 23.82 23.26
CA PRO A 270 0.37 25.20 23.27
C PRO A 270 0.56 25.87 21.90
N ILE A 271 -0.54 26.41 21.39
CA ILE A 271 -0.62 27.34 20.27
C ILE A 271 -0.09 28.71 20.71
N VAL A 272 0.73 29.27 19.83
CA VAL A 272 1.29 30.63 19.80
C VAL A 272 0.25 31.72 20.09
N LYS A 273 0.63 32.68 20.94
CA LYS A 273 -0.13 33.92 21.17
C LYS A 273 0.60 35.08 20.49
N SER A 274 -0.06 35.71 19.54
CA SER A 274 0.34 36.96 18.88
C SER A 274 -0.53 38.11 19.39
N GLU A 275 0.08 39.15 19.96
CA GLU A 275 -0.45 40.51 20.22
C GLU A 275 0.79 41.41 20.38
N SER A 276 1.18 42.20 19.37
CA SER A 276 0.83 43.61 19.10
C SER A 276 1.40 44.65 20.07
N LEU A 277 2.49 45.30 19.61
CA LEU A 277 2.84 46.74 19.64
C LEU A 277 2.37 47.65 20.81
N SER A 278 3.33 48.20 21.55
CA SER A 278 3.50 49.64 21.92
C SER A 278 4.85 49.79 22.66
N ALA A 279 5.84 50.52 22.15
CA ALA A 279 6.08 51.97 22.17
C ALA A 279 6.84 52.50 23.42
N SER A 280 8.09 52.94 23.17
CA SER A 280 8.78 54.14 23.72
C SER A 280 9.54 54.11 25.05
N ALA A 281 10.53 55.03 25.11
CA ALA A 281 11.49 55.44 26.15
C ALA A 281 12.71 54.50 26.34
N SER A 282 13.97 54.82 26.00
CA SER A 282 14.77 56.06 25.99
C SER A 282 15.01 56.66 27.38
N GLU A 283 16.18 56.34 27.97
CA GLU A 283 16.97 57.04 29.01
C GLU A 283 18.24 56.16 29.17
N SER A 284 19.47 56.51 28.75
CA SER A 284 20.39 57.58 29.20
C SER A 284 20.53 57.70 30.72
N GLU A 285 21.49 56.94 31.28
CA GLU A 285 22.18 57.32 32.51
C GLU A 285 23.69 57.30 32.26
N SER A 286 24.20 58.50 32.01
CA SER A 286 25.53 58.91 32.44
C SER A 286 25.42 59.40 33.88
N ASP A 287 26.20 58.88 34.81
CA ASP A 287 26.62 59.70 35.94
C ASP A 287 28.04 59.40 36.38
N GLY A 288 28.75 60.48 36.68
CA GLY A 288 30.17 60.50 36.95
C GLY A 288 30.49 60.46 38.44
N TYR A 289 31.71 60.01 38.70
CA TYR A 289 32.68 60.69 39.56
C TYR A 289 32.26 61.03 41.00
N GLN A 290 32.70 60.23 41.97
CA GLN A 290 33.27 60.79 43.20
C GLN A 290 34.53 60.06 43.68
N LYS A 291 35.52 60.91 43.91
CA LYS A 291 36.86 60.80 44.48
C LYS A 291 36.79 60.53 45.99
N SER A 292 37.71 59.72 46.54
CA SER A 292 38.42 60.06 47.80
C SER A 292 39.48 59.03 48.21
N ARG A 293 40.68 59.59 48.44
CA ARG A 293 41.84 59.15 49.26
C ARG A 293 42.64 57.92 48.85
#